data_AF-A0A962FME9-F1
#
_entry.id   AF-A0A962FME9-F1
#
_cell.length_a   1.000
_cell.length_b   1.000
_cell.length_c   1.000
_cell.angle_alpha   90.00
_cell.angle_beta   90.00
_cell.angle_gamma   90.00
#
_symmetry.space_group_name_H-M   'P 1'
#
loop_
_entity.id
_entity.type
_entity.pdbx_description
1 polymer ?
#
loop_
_entity_poly.entity_id
_entity_poly.type
_entity_poly.pdbx_seq_one_letter_code
_entity_poly.pdbx_strand_id
1 'polypeptide(L)'
;MGPFELMDLTAIDVTHPATELLYRQTYDEPRYRPTSLMKLRLDAGLLGRKVGRGFYVYKDGKKQEAPEAPAPAYDGRPVWVSPVEAEGSAKLKAIVSAAGGKLESGAAPSAEALILVTPIGDDATSTAVAQGLDATRTLAVDTLFGLETRRTLMKTPVTRPEFTAAAHGLLGGGSVHATVIHDTPGFVCQRVVAAIVNIGASVAQARVAAPADVDKAVVLGVNYPKGPLAWADAVGPRNIVRILEGIQRVTGDPRYRPSPWLRRRAALGVSMLTPEA
;
A
#
# COMPACT_ATOMS: atom_id res chain seq x y z
N MET A 1 10.53 -3.47 11.16
CA MET A 1 10.48 -2.04 11.51
C MET A 1 9.75 -1.30 10.40
N GLY A 2 8.81 -0.41 10.74
CA GLY A 2 8.12 0.42 9.74
C GLY A 2 9.00 1.58 9.24
N PRO A 3 8.67 2.21 8.10
CA PRO A 3 9.51 3.27 7.52
C PRO A 3 9.62 4.52 8.39
N PHE A 4 8.56 4.90 9.11
CA PHE A 4 8.59 6.06 10.02
C PHE A 4 9.46 5.81 11.25
N GLU A 5 9.39 4.60 11.81
CA GLU A 5 10.22 4.20 12.94
C GLU A 5 11.69 4.08 12.51
N LEU A 6 11.95 3.59 11.29
CA LEU A 6 13.28 3.57 10.71
C LEU A 6 13.84 4.98 10.52
N MET A 7 13.04 5.92 10.01
CA MET A 7 13.46 7.33 9.87
C MET A 7 13.76 7.98 11.23
N ASP A 8 13.02 7.64 12.27
CA ASP A 8 13.32 8.11 13.62
C ASP A 8 14.60 7.47 14.19
N LEU A 9 14.93 6.24 13.76
CA LEU A 9 16.18 5.57 14.14
C LEU A 9 17.40 6.15 13.40
N THR A 10 17.32 6.32 12.08
CA THR A 10 18.41 6.87 11.26
C THR A 10 18.56 8.39 11.40
N ALA A 11 17.51 9.04 11.91
CA ALA A 11 17.33 10.46 12.11
C ALA A 11 17.07 11.29 10.83
N ILE A 12 16.13 12.23 10.94
CA ILE A 12 15.66 13.04 9.80
C ILE A 12 16.75 13.98 9.27
N ASP A 13 17.67 14.45 10.12
CA ASP A 13 18.81 15.28 9.72
C ASP A 13 19.88 14.52 8.93
N VAL A 14 19.78 13.19 8.84
CA VAL A 14 20.56 12.37 7.91
C VAL A 14 19.74 12.01 6.68
N THR A 15 18.52 11.49 6.88
CA THR A 15 17.68 10.98 5.79
C THR A 15 17.20 12.08 4.85
N HIS A 16 16.84 13.26 5.36
CA HIS A 16 16.31 14.34 4.52
C HIS A 16 17.38 14.93 3.59
N PRO A 17 18.58 15.34 4.07
CA PRO A 17 19.62 15.84 3.18
C PRO A 17 20.07 14.82 2.12
N ALA A 18 20.15 13.53 2.48
CA ALA A 18 20.47 12.47 1.52
C ALA A 18 19.40 12.34 0.42
N THR A 19 18.12 12.48 0.77
CA THR A 19 17.01 12.45 -0.19
C THR A 19 17.05 13.67 -1.11
N GLU A 20 17.32 14.88 -0.58
CA GLU A 20 17.48 16.09 -1.40
C GLU A 20 18.67 15.98 -2.35
N LEU A 21 19.79 15.42 -1.87
CA LEU A 21 20.98 15.23 -2.69
C LEU A 21 20.69 14.30 -3.87
N LEU A 22 20.08 13.14 -3.62
CA LEU A 22 19.70 12.20 -4.66
C LEU A 22 18.78 12.85 -5.70
N TYR A 23 17.79 13.61 -5.24
CA TYR A 23 16.84 14.29 -6.12
C TYR A 23 17.54 15.31 -7.04
N ARG A 24 18.37 16.19 -6.47
CA ARG A 24 19.11 17.20 -7.25
C ARG A 24 20.13 16.57 -8.21
N GLN A 25 20.84 15.53 -7.77
CA GLN A 25 21.85 14.83 -8.58
C GLN A 25 21.25 14.00 -9.72
N THR A 26 19.95 13.73 -9.67
CA THR A 26 19.20 13.03 -10.73
C THR A 26 18.38 13.99 -11.58
N TYR A 27 18.77 15.28 -11.61
CA TYR A 27 18.11 16.34 -12.39
C TYR A 27 16.61 16.43 -12.09
N ASP A 28 16.28 16.44 -10.80
CA ASP A 28 14.93 16.61 -10.29
C ASP A 28 13.95 15.52 -10.76
N GLU A 29 14.46 14.31 -10.95
CA GLU A 29 13.69 13.12 -11.30
C GLU A 29 12.50 12.93 -10.32
N PRO A 30 11.24 12.99 -10.80
CA PRO A 30 10.05 12.95 -9.95
C PRO A 30 9.95 11.77 -8.98
N ARG A 31 10.56 10.62 -9.32
CA ARG A 31 10.62 9.44 -8.44
C ARG A 31 11.34 9.72 -7.13
N TYR A 32 12.33 10.59 -7.13
CA TYR A 32 13.16 10.89 -5.95
C TYR A 32 12.73 12.17 -5.21
N ARG A 33 11.68 12.86 -5.67
CA ARG A 33 11.21 14.12 -5.07
C ARG A 33 11.02 14.02 -3.53
N PRO A 34 11.67 14.85 -2.71
CA PRO A 34 11.47 14.84 -1.26
C PRO A 34 10.04 15.19 -0.85
N THR A 35 9.64 14.80 0.36
CA THR A 35 8.38 15.27 0.97
C THR A 35 8.62 16.53 1.81
N SER A 36 7.72 17.50 1.71
CA SER A 36 7.74 18.70 2.55
C SER A 36 7.65 18.36 4.05
N LEU A 37 7.00 17.25 4.41
CA LEU A 37 6.88 16.80 5.79
C LEU A 37 8.24 16.57 6.45
N MET A 38 9.22 16.02 5.73
CA MET A 38 10.55 15.79 6.27
C MET A 38 11.28 17.12 6.53
N LYS A 39 11.16 18.09 5.62
CA LYS A 39 11.73 19.42 5.79
C LYS A 39 11.13 20.13 7.01
N LEU A 40 9.80 20.11 7.14
CA LEU A 40 9.10 20.72 8.28
C LEU A 40 9.53 20.09 9.61
N ARG A 41 9.70 18.77 9.65
CA ARG A 41 10.18 18.07 10.86
C ARG A 41 11.63 18.37 11.18
N LEU A 42 12.49 18.47 10.17
CA LEU A 42 13.89 18.87 10.33
C LEU A 42 13.98 20.27 10.95
N ASP A 43 13.24 21.24 10.39
CA ASP A 43 13.26 22.62 10.85
C ASP A 43 12.72 22.77 12.28
N ALA A 44 11.78 21.91 12.66
CA ALA A 44 11.24 21.85 14.02
C ALA A 44 12.13 21.07 15.02
N GLY A 45 13.30 20.57 14.61
CA GLY A 45 14.18 19.77 15.47
C GLY A 45 13.60 18.40 15.86
N LEU A 46 12.59 17.90 15.13
CA LEU A 46 11.94 16.61 15.38
C LEU A 46 12.74 15.49 14.70
N LEU A 47 13.97 15.28 15.16
CA LEU A 47 14.97 14.47 14.44
C LEU A 47 14.81 12.97 14.59
N GLY A 48 14.02 12.48 15.55
CA GLY A 48 13.88 11.05 15.82
C GLY A 48 14.30 10.65 17.24
N ARG A 49 14.69 9.38 17.39
CA ARG A 49 15.00 8.73 18.67
C ARG A 49 16.10 9.45 19.44
N LYS A 50 17.12 9.98 18.76
CA LYS A 50 18.29 10.64 19.39
C LYS A 50 17.96 11.94 20.13
N VAL A 51 16.84 12.59 19.80
CA VAL A 51 16.34 13.79 20.48
C VAL A 51 15.04 13.52 21.27
N GLY A 52 14.69 12.26 21.48
CA GLY A 52 13.47 11.87 22.18
C GLY A 52 12.16 12.08 21.41
N ARG A 53 12.21 12.61 20.18
CA ARG A 53 11.02 12.93 19.39
C ARG A 53 11.30 12.98 17.89
N GLY A 54 10.53 12.23 17.11
CA GLY A 54 10.44 12.32 15.65
C GLY A 54 8.99 12.12 15.21
N PHE A 55 8.72 11.17 14.32
CA PHE A 55 7.36 10.67 14.07
C PHE A 55 6.69 10.15 15.35
N TYR A 56 7.46 9.50 16.22
CA TYR A 56 7.01 9.00 17.53
C TYR A 56 7.62 9.79 18.68
N VAL A 57 7.01 9.71 19.87
CA VAL A 57 7.65 10.14 21.13
C VAL A 57 8.51 9.00 21.63
N TYR A 58 9.69 9.30 22.17
CA TYR A 58 10.56 8.32 22.82
C TYR A 58 10.84 8.75 24.27
N LYS A 59 10.60 7.84 25.21
CA LYS A 59 11.02 7.99 26.62
C LYS A 59 12.03 6.90 26.94
N ASP A 60 13.18 7.27 27.50
CA ASP A 60 14.29 6.35 27.79
C ASP A 60 14.69 5.51 26.55
N GLY A 61 14.64 6.13 25.38
CA GLY A 61 14.92 5.48 24.10
C GLY A 61 13.87 4.46 23.64
N LYS A 62 12.71 4.34 24.29
CA LYS A 62 11.61 3.44 23.91
C LYS A 62 10.48 4.20 23.23
N LYS A 63 10.00 3.69 22.09
CA LYS A 63 8.85 4.22 21.34
C LYS A 63 7.61 4.23 22.23
N GLN A 64 6.95 5.38 22.34
CA GLN A 64 5.68 5.51 23.04
C GLN A 64 4.55 5.34 22.01
N GLU A 65 3.73 4.32 22.20
CA GLU A 65 2.61 4.00 21.33
C GLU A 65 1.43 3.63 22.21
N ALA A 66 0.27 4.24 21.96
CA ALA A 66 -0.94 3.89 22.67
C ALA A 66 -1.41 2.49 22.21
N PRO A 67 -2.00 1.68 23.11
CA PRO A 67 -2.64 0.44 22.70
C PRO A 67 -3.67 0.69 21.60
N GLU A 68 -3.75 -0.22 20.64
CA GLU A 68 -4.77 -0.17 19.59
C GLU A 68 -6.16 -0.36 20.21
N ALA A 69 -7.11 0.48 19.82
CA ALA A 69 -8.49 0.35 20.27
C ALA A 69 -9.11 -0.93 19.68
N PRO A 70 -9.98 -1.64 20.42
CA PRO A 70 -10.65 -2.82 19.89
C PRO A 70 -11.53 -2.45 18.69
N ALA A 71 -11.64 -3.36 17.74
CA ALA A 71 -12.58 -3.20 16.63
C ALA A 71 -14.03 -3.12 17.16
N PRO A 72 -14.90 -2.32 16.53
CA PRO A 72 -16.32 -2.28 16.88
C PRO A 72 -16.98 -3.64 16.63
N ALA A 73 -18.16 -3.87 17.21
CA ALA A 73 -18.93 -5.06 16.89
C ALA A 73 -19.47 -4.99 15.44
N TYR A 74 -19.39 -6.10 14.72
CA TYR A 74 -20.14 -6.26 13.47
C TYR A 74 -21.63 -6.37 13.79
N ASP A 75 -22.45 -5.58 13.11
CA ASP A 75 -23.89 -5.46 13.38
C ASP A 75 -24.76 -6.47 12.61
N GLY A 76 -24.15 -7.41 11.90
CA GLY A 76 -24.85 -8.46 11.20
C GLY A 76 -25.58 -8.01 9.93
N ARG A 77 -25.30 -6.81 9.39
CA ARG A 77 -25.84 -6.34 8.11
C ARG A 77 -25.37 -7.20 6.93
N PRO A 78 -26.14 -7.38 5.85
CA PRO A 78 -25.68 -8.12 4.68
C PRO A 78 -24.37 -7.56 4.10
N VAL A 79 -23.57 -8.42 3.47
CA VAL A 79 -22.28 -8.06 2.89
C VAL A 79 -22.25 -8.50 1.44
N TRP A 80 -22.03 -7.55 0.54
CA TRP A 80 -21.84 -7.83 -0.87
C TRP A 80 -20.39 -7.53 -1.25
N VAL A 81 -19.74 -8.49 -1.90
CA VAL A 81 -18.34 -8.36 -2.36
C VAL A 81 -18.34 -8.32 -3.87
N SER A 82 -17.81 -7.24 -4.43
CA SER A 82 -17.72 -7.05 -5.87
C SER A 82 -16.96 -8.20 -6.55
N PRO A 83 -17.46 -8.76 -7.67
CA PRO A 83 -16.80 -9.81 -8.41
C PRO A 83 -15.75 -9.31 -9.42
N VAL A 84 -15.61 -7.98 -9.61
CA VAL A 84 -14.80 -7.40 -10.70
C VAL A 84 -13.35 -7.84 -10.65
N GLU A 85 -12.71 -7.80 -9.47
CA GLU A 85 -11.39 -8.40 -9.29
C GLU A 85 -11.55 -9.82 -8.72
N ALA A 86 -11.61 -10.81 -9.60
CA ALA A 86 -12.02 -12.18 -9.26
C ALA A 86 -11.18 -12.80 -8.12
N GLU A 87 -9.86 -12.68 -8.17
CA GLU A 87 -8.97 -13.26 -7.15
C GLU A 87 -9.14 -12.58 -5.79
N GLY A 88 -9.20 -11.24 -5.76
CA GLY A 88 -9.44 -10.47 -4.54
C GLY A 88 -10.82 -10.74 -3.95
N SER A 89 -11.84 -10.81 -4.80
CA SER A 89 -13.22 -11.14 -4.42
C SER A 89 -13.32 -12.51 -3.77
N ALA A 90 -12.69 -13.53 -4.35
CA ALA A 90 -12.70 -14.89 -3.81
C ALA A 90 -12.04 -14.96 -2.43
N LYS A 91 -10.85 -14.35 -2.27
CA LYS A 91 -10.14 -14.26 -0.98
C LYS A 91 -10.98 -13.53 0.06
N LEU A 92 -11.57 -12.39 -0.29
CA LEU A 92 -12.36 -11.60 0.65
C LEU A 92 -13.66 -12.30 1.05
N LYS A 93 -14.36 -12.96 0.14
CA LYS A 93 -15.55 -13.77 0.46
C LYS A 93 -15.22 -14.88 1.44
N ALA A 94 -14.09 -15.58 1.27
CA ALA A 94 -13.67 -16.60 2.23
C ALA A 94 -13.48 -16.02 3.64
N ILE A 95 -12.82 -14.86 3.75
CA ILE A 95 -12.63 -14.17 5.03
C ILE A 95 -13.94 -13.69 5.64
N VAL A 96 -14.84 -13.09 4.84
CA VAL A 96 -16.15 -12.64 5.33
C VAL A 96 -16.96 -13.81 5.86
N SER A 97 -16.98 -14.94 5.15
CA SER A 97 -17.67 -16.16 5.59
C SER A 97 -17.09 -16.69 6.90
N ALA A 98 -15.76 -16.79 7.00
CA ALA A 98 -15.08 -17.25 8.22
C ALA A 98 -15.31 -16.31 9.42
N ALA A 99 -15.53 -15.02 9.19
CA ALA A 99 -15.85 -14.04 10.21
C ALA A 99 -17.36 -13.99 10.58
N GLY A 100 -18.19 -14.86 10.02
CA GLY A 100 -19.64 -14.90 10.28
C GLY A 100 -20.43 -13.80 9.56
N GLY A 101 -19.86 -13.19 8.52
CA GLY A 101 -20.52 -12.20 7.69
C GLY A 101 -21.63 -12.80 6.83
N LYS A 102 -22.75 -12.08 6.70
CA LYS A 102 -23.90 -12.52 5.89
C LYS A 102 -23.68 -12.18 4.42
N LEU A 103 -22.94 -13.04 3.70
CA LEU A 103 -22.65 -12.84 2.29
C LEU A 103 -23.91 -12.90 1.42
N GLU A 104 -24.06 -11.90 0.57
CA GLU A 104 -25.05 -11.88 -0.51
C GLU A 104 -24.49 -12.54 -1.78
N SER A 105 -25.36 -13.23 -2.52
CA SER A 105 -25.07 -13.86 -3.81
C SER A 105 -25.63 -13.10 -5.01
N GLY A 106 -26.34 -11.98 -4.77
CA GLY A 106 -26.94 -11.16 -5.82
C GLY A 106 -25.90 -10.54 -6.77
N ALA A 107 -26.30 -10.30 -8.03
CA ALA A 107 -25.44 -9.62 -9.01
C ALA A 107 -25.13 -8.16 -8.63
N ALA A 108 -25.97 -7.55 -7.78
CA ALA A 108 -25.82 -6.22 -7.22
C ALA A 108 -26.11 -6.26 -5.71
N PRO A 109 -25.56 -5.30 -4.93
CA PRO A 109 -25.81 -5.22 -3.49
C PRO A 109 -27.27 -4.84 -3.20
N SER A 110 -27.89 -5.47 -2.18
CA SER A 110 -29.17 -5.00 -1.64
C SER A 110 -29.06 -3.59 -1.06
N ALA A 111 -30.17 -2.93 -0.70
CA ALA A 111 -30.14 -1.55 -0.19
C ALA A 111 -29.34 -1.38 1.12
N GLU A 112 -29.35 -2.40 1.98
CA GLU A 112 -28.72 -2.38 3.31
C GLU A 112 -27.31 -2.97 3.32
N ALA A 113 -26.87 -3.58 2.22
CA ALA A 113 -25.60 -4.28 2.17
C ALA A 113 -24.39 -3.35 2.38
N LEU A 114 -23.43 -3.81 3.19
CA LEU A 114 -22.06 -3.33 3.16
C LEU A 114 -21.42 -3.75 1.82
N ILE A 115 -20.94 -2.79 1.06
CA ILE A 115 -20.29 -3.02 -0.23
C ILE A 115 -18.78 -3.08 -0.01
N LEU A 116 -18.17 -4.21 -0.39
CA LEU A 116 -16.72 -4.39 -0.35
C LEU A 116 -16.16 -4.56 -1.77
N VAL A 117 -15.12 -3.79 -2.09
CA VAL A 117 -14.40 -3.85 -3.37
C VAL A 117 -12.92 -4.15 -3.14
N THR A 118 -12.22 -4.69 -4.13
CA THR A 118 -10.80 -5.10 -3.98
C THR A 118 -9.92 -4.56 -5.13
N PRO A 119 -9.77 -3.23 -5.25
CA PRO A 119 -9.04 -2.63 -6.35
C PRO A 119 -7.54 -2.89 -6.29
N ILE A 120 -6.92 -2.91 -7.47
CA ILE A 120 -5.47 -2.97 -7.66
C ILE A 120 -5.02 -1.65 -8.27
N GLY A 121 -4.35 -0.80 -7.48
CA GLY A 121 -3.86 0.51 -7.88
C GLY A 121 -4.83 1.69 -7.73
N ASP A 122 -6.14 1.44 -7.76
CA ASP A 122 -7.17 2.47 -7.61
C ASP A 122 -7.45 2.82 -6.14
N ASP A 123 -8.21 3.89 -5.97
CA ASP A 123 -8.82 4.33 -4.71
C ASP A 123 -10.29 3.81 -4.59
N ALA A 124 -10.90 3.96 -3.42
CA ALA A 124 -12.25 3.44 -3.16
C ALA A 124 -13.32 4.21 -3.93
N THR A 125 -13.17 5.53 -4.08
CA THR A 125 -14.12 6.38 -4.82
C THR A 125 -14.13 6.05 -6.31
N SER A 126 -12.97 6.06 -6.96
CA SER A 126 -12.79 5.73 -8.36
C SER A 126 -13.35 4.33 -8.66
N THR A 127 -13.12 3.38 -7.75
CA THR A 127 -13.66 2.02 -7.87
C THR A 127 -15.18 1.97 -7.73
N ALA A 128 -15.75 2.67 -6.75
CA ALA A 128 -17.20 2.72 -6.56
C ALA A 128 -17.91 3.36 -7.77
N VAL A 129 -17.38 4.48 -8.28
CA VAL A 129 -17.92 5.18 -9.45
C VAL A 129 -17.81 4.31 -10.70
N ALA A 130 -16.66 3.70 -10.96
CA ALA A 130 -16.46 2.85 -12.13
C ALA A 130 -17.39 1.63 -12.17
N GLN A 131 -17.81 1.14 -11.00
CA GLN A 131 -18.71 -0.01 -10.87
C GLN A 131 -20.19 0.39 -10.66
N GLY A 132 -20.51 1.70 -10.61
CA GLY A 132 -21.88 2.17 -10.37
C GLY A 132 -22.41 1.83 -8.96
N LEU A 133 -21.53 1.78 -7.97
CA LEU A 133 -21.83 1.41 -6.59
C LEU A 133 -22.11 2.64 -5.72
N ASP A 134 -22.92 2.46 -4.67
CA ASP A 134 -23.19 3.49 -3.68
C ASP A 134 -21.95 3.73 -2.80
N ALA A 135 -21.26 4.83 -3.04
CA ALA A 135 -20.06 5.22 -2.31
C ALA A 135 -20.30 5.40 -0.80
N THR A 136 -21.53 5.72 -0.38
CA THR A 136 -21.85 5.97 1.03
C THR A 136 -21.81 4.69 1.88
N ARG A 137 -21.81 3.52 1.25
CA ARG A 137 -21.73 2.20 1.90
C ARG A 137 -20.62 1.30 1.35
N THR A 138 -19.68 1.89 0.59
CA THR A 138 -18.56 1.18 -0.03
C THR A 138 -17.27 1.35 0.76
N LEU A 139 -16.54 0.25 0.94
CA LEU A 139 -15.14 0.25 1.35
C LEU A 139 -14.31 -0.65 0.44
N ALA A 140 -13.06 -0.28 0.21
CA ALA A 140 -12.08 -1.09 -0.49
C ALA A 140 -11.22 -1.89 0.49
N VAL A 141 -10.80 -3.10 0.12
CA VAL A 141 -9.93 -3.97 0.92
C VAL A 141 -8.69 -4.35 0.12
N ASP A 142 -7.50 -4.20 0.71
CA ASP A 142 -6.25 -4.65 0.09
C ASP A 142 -6.09 -6.16 0.24
N THR A 143 -6.25 -6.90 -0.86
CA THR A 143 -6.15 -8.37 -0.89
C THR A 143 -4.86 -8.87 -1.51
N LEU A 144 -3.96 -7.98 -1.96
CA LEU A 144 -2.80 -8.37 -2.76
C LEU A 144 -1.64 -8.92 -1.91
N PHE A 145 -1.46 -8.40 -0.69
CA PHE A 145 -0.36 -8.78 0.22
C PHE A 145 -0.79 -9.72 1.35
N GLY A 146 -1.93 -10.40 1.17
CA GLY A 146 -2.51 -11.32 2.14
C GLY A 146 -3.44 -10.64 3.16
N LEU A 147 -4.28 -11.45 3.81
CA LEU A 147 -5.31 -11.00 4.77
C LEU A 147 -5.15 -11.64 6.16
N GLU A 148 -4.04 -12.35 6.39
CA GLU A 148 -3.84 -13.23 7.56
C GLU A 148 -3.16 -12.55 8.73
N THR A 149 -2.40 -11.48 8.50
CA THR A 149 -1.61 -10.81 9.55
C THR A 149 -2.21 -9.47 9.94
N ARG A 150 -2.61 -8.67 8.96
CA ARG A 150 -3.35 -7.42 9.15
C ARG A 150 -4.09 -7.06 7.88
N ARG A 151 -5.29 -6.50 8.03
CA ARG A 151 -6.15 -6.13 6.89
C ARG A 151 -6.20 -4.61 6.75
N THR A 152 -6.20 -4.10 5.53
CA THR A 152 -6.33 -2.66 5.28
C THR A 152 -7.64 -2.37 4.58
N LEU A 153 -8.45 -1.51 5.18
CA LEU A 153 -9.76 -1.07 4.69
C LEU A 153 -9.64 0.40 4.31
N MET A 154 -10.13 0.77 3.13
CA MET A 154 -10.10 2.14 2.63
C MET A 154 -11.52 2.62 2.39
N LYS A 155 -11.91 3.69 3.09
CA LYS A 155 -13.22 4.31 2.94
C LYS A 155 -13.20 5.39 1.85
N THR A 156 -14.35 5.62 1.23
CA THR A 156 -14.57 6.82 0.40
C THR A 156 -14.72 8.05 1.30
N PRO A 157 -14.67 9.28 0.74
CA PRO A 157 -14.94 10.51 1.50
C PRO A 157 -16.35 10.56 2.11
N VAL A 158 -17.29 9.79 1.57
CA VAL A 158 -18.72 9.82 1.95
C VAL A 158 -19.21 8.51 2.57
N THR A 159 -18.33 7.53 2.77
CA THR A 159 -18.71 6.28 3.46
C THR A 159 -19.21 6.61 4.86
N ARG A 160 -20.46 6.23 5.15
CA ARG A 160 -21.09 6.56 6.42
C ARG A 160 -20.38 5.83 7.58
N PRO A 161 -20.29 6.45 8.78
CA PRO A 161 -19.56 5.88 9.91
C PRO A 161 -20.00 4.47 10.30
N GLU A 162 -21.29 4.16 10.19
CA GLU A 162 -21.85 2.85 10.51
C GLU A 162 -21.37 1.74 9.56
N PHE A 163 -21.15 2.05 8.27
CA PHE A 163 -20.57 1.08 7.33
C PHE A 163 -19.08 0.89 7.56
N THR A 164 -18.39 1.97 7.93
CA THR A 164 -16.98 1.87 8.34
C THR A 164 -16.84 1.00 9.59
N ALA A 165 -17.71 1.20 10.59
CA ALA A 165 -17.74 0.39 11.80
C ALA A 165 -18.09 -1.07 11.49
N ALA A 166 -19.10 -1.33 10.66
CA ALA A 166 -19.47 -2.70 10.27
C ALA A 166 -18.33 -3.43 9.55
N ALA A 167 -17.66 -2.77 8.60
CA ALA A 167 -16.52 -3.35 7.89
C ALA A 167 -15.32 -3.59 8.82
N HIS A 168 -15.01 -2.63 9.69
CA HIS A 168 -13.93 -2.76 10.67
C HIS A 168 -14.23 -3.88 11.67
N GLY A 169 -15.45 -3.99 12.18
CA GLY A 169 -15.85 -5.05 13.10
C GLY A 169 -15.81 -6.43 12.45
N LEU A 170 -16.34 -6.54 11.23
CA LEU A 170 -16.35 -7.80 10.48
C LEU A 170 -14.94 -8.28 10.14
N LEU A 171 -14.07 -7.38 9.68
CA LEU A 171 -12.75 -7.75 9.19
C LEU A 171 -11.65 -7.61 10.24
N GLY A 172 -11.91 -6.99 11.39
CA GLY A 172 -10.94 -6.72 12.45
C GLY A 172 -11.32 -7.23 13.85
N GLY A 173 -12.53 -7.79 14.03
CA GLY A 173 -13.02 -8.27 15.33
C GLY A 173 -12.51 -9.65 15.76
N GLY A 174 -11.80 -10.37 14.88
CA GLY A 174 -11.19 -11.66 15.18
C GLY A 174 -9.74 -11.55 15.69
N SER A 175 -8.94 -12.60 15.48
CA SER A 175 -7.51 -12.60 15.79
C SER A 175 -6.66 -11.75 14.84
N VAL A 176 -7.21 -11.38 13.69
CA VAL A 176 -6.55 -10.53 12.68
C VAL A 176 -7.17 -9.15 12.72
N HIS A 177 -6.36 -8.15 13.09
CA HIS A 177 -6.79 -6.76 13.15
C HIS A 177 -6.92 -6.13 11.77
N ALA A 178 -7.72 -5.07 11.69
CA ALA A 178 -7.88 -4.26 10.49
C ALA A 178 -7.55 -2.79 10.76
N THR A 179 -7.00 -2.10 9.76
CA THR A 179 -6.75 -0.66 9.79
C THR A 179 -7.65 0.02 8.77
N VAL A 180 -8.41 1.01 9.22
CA VAL A 180 -9.15 1.88 8.32
C VAL A 180 -8.27 3.06 7.92
N ILE A 181 -8.08 3.25 6.62
CA ILE A 181 -7.37 4.37 6.02
C ILE A 181 -8.33 5.27 5.25
N HIS A 182 -7.90 6.50 5.02
CA HIS A 182 -8.59 7.42 4.12
C HIS A 182 -8.36 7.04 2.66
N ASP A 183 -9.21 7.60 1.80
CA ASP A 183 -9.21 7.30 0.38
C ASP A 183 -7.88 7.71 -0.29
N THR A 184 -7.21 6.74 -0.91
CA THR A 184 -5.90 6.96 -1.53
C THR A 184 -5.59 5.85 -2.55
N PRO A 185 -5.17 6.18 -3.78
CA PRO A 185 -4.98 5.16 -4.79
C PRO A 185 -3.82 4.21 -4.44
N GLY A 186 -4.06 2.91 -4.56
CA GLY A 186 -3.04 1.89 -4.33
C GLY A 186 -2.68 1.68 -2.86
N PHE A 187 -3.60 1.91 -1.92
CA PHE A 187 -3.44 1.56 -0.50
C PHE A 187 -2.09 2.01 0.10
N VAL A 188 -1.62 1.31 1.15
CA VAL A 188 -0.28 1.48 1.71
C VAL A 188 0.70 0.49 1.09
N CYS A 189 0.42 -0.81 1.19
CA CYS A 189 1.33 -1.87 0.77
C CYS A 189 1.53 -1.89 -0.76
N GLN A 190 0.43 -1.84 -1.52
CA GLN A 190 0.50 -1.75 -2.99
C GLN A 190 1.39 -0.59 -3.44
N ARG A 191 1.15 0.64 -2.94
CA ARG A 191 1.93 1.82 -3.29
C ARG A 191 3.42 1.70 -2.92
N VAL A 192 3.72 1.26 -1.69
CA VAL A 192 5.11 1.17 -1.21
C VAL A 192 5.89 0.11 -2.00
N VAL A 193 5.34 -1.09 -2.14
CA VAL A 193 6.01 -2.19 -2.85
C VAL A 193 6.16 -1.86 -4.33
N ALA A 194 5.12 -1.33 -4.98
CA ALA A 194 5.20 -0.95 -6.38
C ALA A 194 6.25 0.14 -6.64
N ALA A 195 6.39 1.13 -5.74
CA ALA A 195 7.43 2.15 -5.85
C ALA A 195 8.85 1.55 -5.69
N ILE A 196 9.06 0.67 -4.71
CA ILE A 196 10.32 -0.06 -4.51
C ILE A 196 10.69 -0.87 -5.75
N VAL A 197 9.75 -1.65 -6.27
CA VAL A 197 9.92 -2.44 -7.50
C VAL A 197 10.30 -1.55 -8.67
N ASN A 198 9.59 -0.43 -8.86
CA ASN A 198 9.79 0.44 -10.01
C ASN A 198 11.16 1.12 -9.98
N ILE A 199 11.66 1.49 -8.79
CA ILE A 199 13.01 2.00 -8.60
C ILE A 199 14.03 0.90 -8.91
N GLY A 200 13.89 -0.31 -8.35
CA GLY A 200 14.78 -1.43 -8.62
C GLY A 200 14.85 -1.79 -10.12
N ALA A 201 13.70 -1.79 -10.80
CA ALA A 201 13.62 -1.99 -12.24
C ALA A 201 14.32 -0.88 -13.04
N SER A 202 14.28 0.37 -12.56
CA SER A 202 14.99 1.49 -13.18
C SER A 202 16.51 1.38 -13.02
N VAL A 203 16.98 0.89 -11.86
CA VAL A 203 18.41 0.60 -11.61
C VAL A 203 18.91 -0.51 -12.54
N ALA A 204 18.15 -1.59 -12.69
CA ALA A 204 18.46 -2.66 -13.63
C ALA A 204 18.47 -2.16 -15.10
N GLN A 205 17.49 -1.34 -15.47
CA GLN A 205 17.42 -0.74 -16.80
C GLN A 205 18.61 0.17 -17.11
N ALA A 206 19.06 0.95 -16.12
CA ALA A 206 20.23 1.81 -16.25
C ALA A 206 21.55 1.03 -16.23
N ARG A 207 21.50 -0.30 -16.04
CA ARG A 207 22.67 -1.20 -15.98
C ARG A 207 23.69 -0.80 -14.92
N VAL A 208 23.22 -0.23 -13.81
CA VAL A 208 24.06 0.12 -12.65
C VAL A 208 24.63 -1.14 -12.00
N ALA A 209 23.85 -2.22 -11.98
CA ALA A 209 24.25 -3.54 -11.48
C ALA A 209 23.46 -4.64 -12.22
N ALA A 210 23.93 -5.89 -12.13
CA ALA A 210 23.19 -7.04 -12.61
C ALA A 210 21.86 -7.19 -11.82
N PRO A 211 20.76 -7.67 -12.44
CA PRO A 211 19.46 -7.79 -11.77
C PRO A 211 19.52 -8.56 -10.43
N ALA A 212 20.28 -9.65 -10.38
CA ALA A 212 20.45 -10.43 -9.16
C ALA A 212 21.19 -9.66 -8.06
N ASP A 213 22.11 -8.76 -8.42
CA ASP A 213 22.87 -7.97 -7.44
C ASP A 213 22.06 -6.76 -6.94
N VAL A 214 21.16 -6.22 -7.76
CA VAL A 214 20.14 -5.25 -7.30
C VAL A 214 19.32 -5.85 -6.16
N ASP A 215 18.89 -7.11 -6.32
CA ASP A 215 18.12 -7.81 -5.29
C ASP A 215 18.94 -8.10 -4.04
N LYS A 216 20.17 -8.64 -4.19
CA LYS A 216 21.06 -8.91 -3.04
C LYS A 216 21.38 -7.65 -2.25
N ALA A 217 21.60 -6.52 -2.91
CA ALA A 217 22.01 -5.27 -2.27
C ALA A 217 21.00 -4.81 -1.21
N VAL A 218 19.70 -4.87 -1.49
CA VAL A 218 18.69 -4.43 -0.51
C VAL A 218 18.39 -5.48 0.55
N VAL A 219 18.54 -6.77 0.23
CA VAL A 219 18.37 -7.85 1.20
C VAL A 219 19.48 -7.78 2.25
N LEU A 220 20.74 -7.62 1.81
CA LEU A 220 21.89 -7.57 2.72
C LEU A 220 22.08 -6.18 3.34
N GLY A 221 21.81 -5.11 2.61
CA GLY A 221 22.10 -3.74 3.04
C GLY A 221 21.01 -3.11 3.92
N VAL A 222 19.73 -3.37 3.62
CA VAL A 222 18.59 -2.75 4.33
C VAL A 222 17.57 -3.77 4.84
N ASN A 223 17.94 -5.05 4.84
CA ASN A 223 17.17 -6.16 5.42
C ASN A 223 15.75 -6.30 4.85
N TYR A 224 15.58 -6.06 3.55
CA TYR A 224 14.32 -6.38 2.88
C TYR A 224 14.09 -7.89 2.88
N PRO A 225 12.84 -8.35 3.08
CA PRO A 225 12.54 -9.79 3.07
C PRO A 225 12.74 -10.41 1.68
N LYS A 226 12.75 -9.59 0.64
CA LYS A 226 12.94 -9.97 -0.76
C LYS A 226 13.48 -8.79 -1.55
N GLY A 227 14.36 -9.06 -2.52
CA GLY A 227 14.82 -8.04 -3.47
C GLY A 227 13.67 -7.54 -4.37
N PRO A 228 13.70 -6.28 -4.85
CA PRO A 228 12.61 -5.67 -5.60
C PRO A 228 12.19 -6.47 -6.84
N LEU A 229 13.13 -7.04 -7.60
CA LEU A 229 12.80 -7.74 -8.83
C LEU A 229 12.15 -9.10 -8.53
N ALA A 230 12.72 -9.88 -7.61
CA ALA A 230 12.09 -11.09 -7.12
C ALA A 230 10.73 -10.83 -6.43
N TRP A 231 10.56 -9.68 -5.79
CA TRP A 231 9.29 -9.29 -5.17
C TRP A 231 8.21 -9.01 -6.21
N ALA A 232 8.57 -8.34 -7.30
CA ALA A 232 7.69 -8.16 -8.44
C ALA A 232 7.26 -9.48 -9.06
N ASP A 233 8.18 -10.44 -9.22
CA ASP A 233 7.85 -11.80 -9.71
C ASP A 233 6.87 -12.51 -8.77
N ALA A 234 7.03 -12.37 -7.45
CA ALA A 234 6.16 -12.99 -6.46
C ALA A 234 4.75 -12.38 -6.41
N VAL A 235 4.61 -11.07 -6.63
CA VAL A 235 3.31 -10.36 -6.66
C VAL A 235 2.64 -10.50 -8.03
N GLY A 236 3.42 -10.80 -9.07
CA GLY A 236 3.02 -10.74 -10.47
C GLY A 236 3.39 -9.39 -11.08
N PRO A 237 4.32 -9.34 -12.05
CA PRO A 237 4.77 -8.08 -12.65
C PRO A 237 3.63 -7.27 -13.28
N ARG A 238 2.60 -7.94 -13.81
CA ARG A 238 1.38 -7.30 -14.34
C ARG A 238 0.59 -6.57 -13.26
N ASN A 239 0.51 -7.11 -12.04
CA ASN A 239 -0.12 -6.42 -10.92
C ASN A 239 0.67 -5.18 -10.51
N ILE A 240 2.01 -5.23 -10.52
CA ILE A 240 2.82 -4.04 -10.23
C ILE A 240 2.61 -2.94 -11.27
N VAL A 241 2.52 -3.29 -12.56
CA VAL A 241 2.15 -2.34 -13.62
C VAL A 241 0.76 -1.74 -13.37
N ARG A 242 -0.25 -2.58 -13.10
CA ARG A 242 -1.63 -2.13 -12.79
C ARG A 242 -1.66 -1.15 -11.62
N ILE A 243 -0.90 -1.41 -10.55
CA ILE A 243 -0.82 -0.52 -9.39
C ILE A 243 -0.29 0.85 -9.80
N LEU A 244 0.86 0.87 -10.46
CA LEU A 244 1.54 2.09 -10.85
C LEU A 244 0.71 2.92 -11.84
N GLU A 245 0.08 2.27 -12.82
CA GLU A 245 -0.82 2.93 -13.76
C GLU A 245 -2.10 3.45 -13.10
N GLY A 246 -2.68 2.71 -12.15
CA GLY A 246 -3.83 3.16 -11.37
C GLY A 246 -3.52 4.43 -10.59
N ILE A 247 -2.42 4.42 -9.82
CA ILE A 247 -1.98 5.60 -9.07
C ILE A 247 -1.67 6.76 -10.00
N GLN A 248 -0.95 6.51 -11.10
CA GLN A 248 -0.61 7.56 -12.07
C GLN A 248 -1.86 8.16 -12.72
N ARG A 249 -2.84 7.34 -13.10
CA ARG A 249 -4.11 7.81 -13.70
C ARG A 249 -4.90 8.69 -12.73
N VAL A 250 -5.01 8.28 -11.46
CA VAL A 250 -5.78 9.03 -10.45
C VAL A 250 -5.09 10.34 -10.07
N THR A 251 -3.76 10.32 -9.93
CA THR A 251 -3.01 11.47 -9.37
C THR A 251 -2.38 12.38 -10.41
N GLY A 252 -2.18 11.90 -11.64
CA GLY A 252 -1.37 12.56 -12.67
C GLY A 252 0.13 12.62 -12.34
N ASP A 253 0.58 12.09 -11.21
CA ASP A 253 1.96 12.27 -10.73
C ASP A 253 2.95 11.37 -11.51
N PRO A 254 3.91 11.95 -12.26
CA PRO A 254 4.87 11.19 -13.06
C PRO A 254 5.82 10.33 -12.22
N ARG A 255 5.86 10.51 -10.88
CA ARG A 255 6.54 9.59 -9.96
C ARG A 255 6.13 8.14 -10.17
N TYR A 256 4.85 7.90 -10.44
CA TYR A 256 4.30 6.54 -10.52
C TYR A 256 4.40 5.93 -11.91
N ARG A 257 5.03 6.60 -12.88
CA ARG A 257 5.17 6.04 -14.24
C ARG A 257 5.93 4.71 -14.23
N PRO A 258 5.35 3.60 -14.73
CA PRO A 258 6.04 2.32 -14.78
C PRO A 258 7.29 2.39 -15.67
N SER A 259 8.41 1.81 -15.22
CA SER A 259 9.65 1.77 -15.99
C SER A 259 9.51 0.88 -17.23
N PRO A 260 10.23 1.18 -18.34
CA PRO A 260 10.26 0.30 -19.51
C PRO A 260 10.70 -1.13 -19.18
N TRP A 261 11.65 -1.33 -18.26
CA TRP A 261 12.05 -2.66 -17.79
C TRP A 261 10.84 -3.44 -17.26
N LEU A 262 10.14 -2.88 -16.29
CA LEU A 262 8.95 -3.50 -15.70
C LEU A 262 7.87 -3.78 -16.75
N ARG A 263 7.53 -2.80 -17.60
CA ARG A 263 6.51 -2.96 -18.64
C ARG A 263 6.85 -4.09 -19.61
N ARG A 264 8.09 -4.14 -20.10
CA ARG A 264 8.53 -5.14 -21.09
C ARG A 264 8.51 -6.55 -20.51
N ARG A 265 9.03 -6.75 -19.29
CA ARG A 265 9.05 -8.07 -18.65
C ARG A 265 7.63 -8.57 -18.32
N ALA A 266 6.78 -7.68 -17.80
CA ALA A 266 5.38 -7.99 -17.54
C ALA A 266 4.58 -8.33 -18.82
N ALA A 267 4.86 -7.64 -19.93
CA ALA A 267 4.23 -7.90 -21.22
C ALA A 267 4.71 -9.22 -21.83
N LEU A 268 6.01 -9.49 -21.80
CA LEU A 268 6.62 -10.70 -22.33
C LEU A 268 6.36 -11.95 -21.46
N GLY A 269 5.91 -11.78 -20.22
CA GLY A 269 5.68 -12.90 -19.30
C GLY A 269 6.97 -13.57 -18.84
N VAL A 270 8.08 -12.81 -18.80
CA VAL A 270 9.38 -13.28 -18.31
C VAL A 270 9.66 -12.72 -16.93
N SER A 271 10.60 -13.36 -16.22
CA SER A 271 11.03 -12.90 -14.90
C SER A 271 11.59 -11.46 -14.95
N MET A 272 11.36 -10.72 -13.88
CA MET A 272 11.94 -9.40 -13.67
C MET A 272 13.47 -9.42 -13.54
N LEU A 273 14.06 -10.60 -13.31
CA LEU A 273 15.50 -10.84 -13.27
C LEU A 273 16.10 -11.13 -14.66
N THR A 274 15.28 -11.33 -15.70
CA THR A 274 15.77 -11.64 -17.05
C THR A 274 16.61 -10.48 -17.62
N PRO A 275 17.92 -10.69 -17.87
CA PRO A 275 18.80 -9.65 -18.39
C PRO A 275 18.42 -9.24 -19.82
N GLU A 276 18.90 -8.07 -20.26
CA GLU A 276 18.88 -7.75 -21.69
C GLU A 276 19.96 -8.55 -22.42
N ALA A 277 19.67 -8.95 -23.66
CA ALA A 277 20.63 -9.61 -24.54
C ALA A 277 21.76 -8.66 -24.96
#